data_AF-A0A8J6VJW8-F1
#
_entry.id   AF-A0A8J6VJW8-F1
#
_cell.length_a   1.000
_cell.length_b   1.000
_cell.length_c   1.000
_cell.angle_alpha   90.00
_cell.angle_beta   90.00
_cell.angle_gamma   90.00
#
_symmetry.space_group_name_H-M   'P 1'
#
loop_
_entity.id
_entity.type
_entity.pdbx_description
1 polymer ?
#
loop_
_entity_poly.entity_id
_entity_poly.type
_entity_poly.pdbx_seq_one_letter_code
_entity_poly.pdbx_strand_id
1 'polypeptide(L)'
;MRYLLLIFVSSFLSLMSGRVVTASEIQTPNLVKQNSFRSTSAQTFWPEAQRLLQDQINLINRIERAIASDDPYGVFVAEGKITLHQGEVERFLKSQYRNPALLCTRTNGGITPAGSDLSVEQAQVYCSLYASTAQLMPLRPVLERRQATLTPNNPLTLSRSQQSILAVPPQKLPSPPTSYVAPEPPLVGIRAKTPISGYQPPIAPAIAPPQQATTALASAKQLLSQAVASFPSATPFIDAGETAQLKERNAYGLDQQEPQEYENFLSQPNTGIARVLPSGIVNSQPMQNRLIPTVAERFAYPPLLRGIGGDIAPTTRSSGRISQEDEFTPRFAVKLENGNFQIAQRGLDYGFIMDLGEVPLENLDPTLKKVRALSPQTRQFFLNYRPPNELAALQVDRQRFITGKLGEVSVSEPVQQTTALESAINRLSPDAPVVLNHTYLMRLVQFQVPEVVLNRGTVNREQRRYLDQILETPSSDALVAFRPVNRRPDGSYTVLWRVLNQFPDPQIEDLEKYVNLQ
;
A
#
# COMPACT_ATOMS: atom_id res chain seq x y z
N MET A 1 9.71 0.54 56.18
CA MET A 1 8.97 1.72 56.69
C MET A 1 7.90 2.04 55.66
N ARG A 2 6.67 1.52 55.78
CA ARG A 2 5.53 2.07 56.54
C ARG A 2 5.16 3.51 56.11
N TYR A 3 4.06 3.58 55.35
CA TYR A 3 2.97 4.58 55.30
C TYR A 3 3.27 6.07 55.48
N LEU A 4 2.76 6.88 54.55
CA LEU A 4 2.05 8.14 54.88
C LEU A 4 1.08 8.51 53.74
N LEU A 5 -0.18 8.09 53.94
CA LEU A 5 -1.40 8.60 53.29
C LEU A 5 -1.92 9.79 54.13
N LEU A 6 -2.59 10.73 53.44
CA LEU A 6 -3.75 11.52 53.89
C LEU A 6 -3.63 12.52 55.05
N ILE A 7 -3.46 13.81 54.69
CA ILE A 7 -3.88 15.03 55.43
C ILE A 7 -4.01 16.11 54.32
N PHE A 8 -5.04 16.93 54.09
CA PHE A 8 -6.28 17.30 54.78
C PHE A 8 -7.25 17.90 53.73
N VAL A 9 -8.53 17.59 53.86
CA VAL A 9 -9.66 18.30 53.24
C VAL A 9 -10.13 19.39 54.22
N SER A 10 -10.70 20.47 53.68
CA SER A 10 -11.57 21.46 54.33
C SER A 10 -10.96 22.82 54.66
N SER A 11 -11.41 23.82 53.88
CA SER A 11 -11.37 25.28 54.04
C SER A 11 -11.81 25.80 52.67
N PHE A 12 -12.93 26.46 52.40
CA PHE A 12 -13.81 27.31 53.20
C PHE A 12 -15.14 27.41 52.43
N LEU A 13 -16.25 27.02 53.06
CA LEU A 13 -17.62 27.43 52.67
C LEU A 13 -17.99 28.60 53.59
N SER A 14 -18.31 29.77 53.03
CA SER A 14 -19.10 30.89 53.58
C SER A 14 -18.98 32.02 52.55
N LEU A 15 -20.02 32.46 51.85
CA LEU A 15 -21.10 33.27 52.41
C LEU A 15 -22.36 33.17 51.56
N MET A 16 -23.43 32.73 52.21
CA MET A 16 -24.81 33.02 51.83
C MET A 16 -25.15 34.45 52.27
N SER A 17 -25.89 35.19 51.45
CA SER A 17 -26.70 36.34 51.87
C SER A 17 -27.87 36.47 50.91
N GLY A 18 -29.05 36.08 51.38
CA GLY A 18 -30.30 36.19 50.64
C GLY A 18 -30.95 37.57 50.75
N ARG A 19 -31.84 37.87 49.80
CA ARG A 19 -33.01 38.76 49.96
C ARG A 19 -34.15 38.20 49.09
N VAL A 20 -35.20 37.69 49.72
CA VAL A 20 -36.54 38.29 49.88
C VAL A 20 -37.29 38.44 48.55
N VAL A 21 -38.33 37.61 48.44
CA VAL A 21 -39.42 37.70 47.46
C VAL A 21 -40.53 38.57 48.07
N THR A 22 -40.98 39.59 47.35
CA THR A 22 -42.29 40.22 47.55
C THR A 22 -42.95 40.47 46.19
N ALA A 23 -44.25 40.22 46.14
CA ALA A 23 -45.09 40.20 44.95
C ALA A 23 -45.77 41.54 44.64
N SER A 24 -46.12 41.72 43.36
CA SER A 24 -47.25 42.47 42.78
C SER A 24 -47.33 44.00 42.96
N GLU A 25 -47.36 44.76 41.85
CA GLU A 25 -48.57 45.47 41.35
C GLU A 25 -48.34 46.25 40.01
N ILE A 26 -49.05 45.79 38.96
CA ILE A 26 -49.83 46.46 37.87
C ILE A 26 -49.32 47.73 37.09
N GLN A 27 -49.48 47.61 35.75
CA GLN A 27 -49.76 48.58 34.66
C GLN A 27 -48.66 49.08 33.68
N THR A 28 -48.96 48.78 32.41
CA THR A 28 -48.34 48.97 31.08
C THR A 28 -48.27 50.44 30.57
N PRO A 29 -47.82 50.74 29.32
CA PRO A 29 -46.93 50.04 28.36
C PRO A 29 -45.76 50.95 27.89
N ASN A 30 -44.72 50.41 27.24
CA ASN A 30 -44.14 51.05 26.03
C ASN A 30 -43.08 50.19 25.32
N LEU A 31 -43.34 50.02 24.02
CA LEU A 31 -42.44 49.69 22.92
C LEU A 31 -40.94 49.84 23.19
N VAL A 32 -40.19 48.73 23.21
CA VAL A 32 -38.96 48.54 22.41
C VAL A 32 -38.80 47.03 22.15
N LYS A 33 -39.05 46.64 20.90
CA LYS A 33 -38.61 45.37 20.31
C LYS A 33 -37.11 45.45 20.02
N GLN A 34 -36.45 44.29 20.12
CA GLN A 34 -35.10 43.98 19.61
C GLN A 34 -33.93 44.57 20.42
N ASN A 35 -33.29 43.72 21.23
CA ASN A 35 -31.86 43.37 21.10
C ASN A 35 -31.32 42.79 22.41
N SER A 36 -31.15 41.46 22.45
CA SER A 36 -30.15 40.81 23.32
C SER A 36 -30.04 39.31 23.01
N PHE A 37 -29.66 38.95 21.78
CA PHE A 37 -28.84 37.76 21.54
C PHE A 37 -27.41 38.28 21.34
N ARG A 38 -26.76 38.71 22.43
CA ARG A 38 -25.40 39.26 22.41
C ARG A 38 -24.41 38.18 22.84
N SER A 39 -23.49 37.86 21.93
CA SER A 39 -22.05 37.64 22.19
C SER A 39 -21.61 36.45 23.06
N THR A 40 -22.12 35.23 22.81
CA THR A 40 -21.46 33.97 23.22
C THR A 40 -21.05 33.06 22.05
N SER A 41 -21.53 33.33 20.82
CA SER A 41 -21.31 32.47 19.65
C SER A 41 -19.87 32.47 19.12
N ALA A 42 -19.16 33.60 19.17
CA ALA A 42 -17.82 33.72 18.59
C ALA A 42 -16.74 32.93 19.37
N GLN A 43 -16.89 32.77 20.70
CA GLN A 43 -15.93 32.03 21.53
C GLN A 43 -16.09 30.50 21.43
N THR A 44 -17.27 30.00 21.07
CA THR A 44 -17.54 28.56 20.95
C THR A 44 -17.46 28.04 19.51
N PHE A 45 -17.48 28.93 18.52
CA PHE A 45 -17.46 28.55 17.10
C PHE A 45 -16.25 27.67 16.73
N TRP A 46 -15.03 28.15 16.99
CA TRP A 46 -13.82 27.48 16.51
C TRP A 46 -13.59 26.09 17.14
N PRO A 47 -13.71 25.90 18.46
CA PRO A 47 -13.57 24.57 19.07
C PRO A 47 -14.62 23.57 18.56
N GLU A 48 -15.88 24.01 18.41
CA GLU A 48 -16.96 23.13 17.94
C GLU A 48 -16.83 22.80 16.46
N ALA A 49 -16.49 23.79 15.62
CA ALA A 49 -16.20 23.59 14.20
C ALA A 49 -15.00 22.67 14.00
N GLN A 50 -13.92 22.83 14.77
CA GLN A 50 -12.75 21.95 14.71
C GLN A 50 -13.14 20.50 15.02
N ARG A 51 -13.90 20.28 16.11
CA ARG A 51 -14.38 18.95 16.48
C ARG A 51 -15.20 18.31 15.36
N LEU A 52 -16.18 19.03 14.82
CA LEU A 52 -17.04 18.54 13.75
C LEU A 52 -16.26 18.24 12.45
N LEU A 53 -15.31 19.10 12.09
CA LEU A 53 -14.47 18.87 10.91
C LEU A 53 -13.60 17.63 11.09
N GLN A 54 -12.99 17.47 12.28
CA GLN A 54 -12.19 16.29 12.62
C GLN A 54 -13.02 15.00 12.62
N ASP A 55 -14.23 15.05 13.17
CA ASP A 55 -15.18 13.92 13.14
C ASP A 55 -15.58 13.58 11.71
N GLN A 56 -15.72 14.58 10.83
CA GLN A 56 -16.04 14.36 9.43
C GLN A 56 -14.87 13.75 8.63
N ILE A 57 -13.64 14.19 8.87
CA ILE A 57 -12.42 13.57 8.31
C ILE A 57 -12.36 12.08 8.71
N ASN A 58 -12.62 11.80 9.99
CA ASN A 58 -12.66 10.43 10.50
C ASN A 58 -13.78 9.60 9.88
N LEU A 59 -14.96 10.20 9.67
CA LEU A 59 -16.11 9.55 9.04
C LEU A 59 -15.82 9.20 7.58
N ILE A 60 -15.26 10.13 6.80
CA ILE A 60 -14.88 9.88 5.40
C ILE A 60 -13.91 8.71 5.30
N ASN A 61 -12.84 8.71 6.10
CA ASN A 61 -11.87 7.62 6.14
C ASN A 61 -12.49 6.27 6.54
N ARG A 62 -13.55 6.30 7.35
CA ARG A 62 -14.29 5.08 7.72
C ARG A 62 -15.17 4.59 6.56
N ILE A 63 -15.87 5.50 5.88
CA ILE A 63 -16.71 5.15 4.72
C ILE A 63 -15.83 4.58 3.61
N GLU A 64 -14.69 5.19 3.30
CA GLU A 64 -13.75 4.69 2.28
C GLU A 64 -13.27 3.26 2.55
N ARG A 65 -12.94 2.96 3.82
CA ARG A 65 -12.58 1.60 4.22
C ARG A 65 -13.75 0.64 4.09
N ALA A 66 -14.95 1.05 4.52
CA ALA A 66 -16.14 0.20 4.48
C ALA A 66 -16.61 -0.13 3.05
N ILE A 67 -16.50 0.81 2.10
CA ILE A 67 -16.84 0.56 0.69
C ILE A 67 -15.80 -0.29 -0.04
N ALA A 68 -14.61 -0.46 0.54
CA ALA A 68 -13.54 -1.32 0.02
C ALA A 68 -13.46 -2.67 0.75
N SER A 69 -13.99 -2.78 1.98
CA SER A 69 -13.94 -4.03 2.78
C SER A 69 -15.07 -4.99 2.45
N ASP A 70 -14.85 -6.27 2.76
CA ASP A 70 -15.85 -7.33 2.79
C ASP A 70 -16.62 -7.42 4.13
N ASP A 71 -16.20 -6.65 5.15
CA ASP A 71 -16.86 -6.60 6.47
C ASP A 71 -18.23 -5.88 6.46
N PRO A 72 -19.35 -6.59 6.66
CA PRO A 72 -20.68 -5.97 6.72
C PRO A 72 -20.88 -5.10 7.96
N TYR A 73 -20.18 -5.38 9.07
CA TYR A 73 -20.30 -4.58 10.30
C TYR A 73 -19.67 -3.20 10.10
N GLY A 74 -18.51 -3.13 9.44
CA GLY A 74 -17.87 -1.88 9.05
C GLY A 74 -18.79 -0.98 8.21
N VAL A 75 -19.56 -1.56 7.27
CA VAL A 75 -20.54 -0.85 6.45
C VAL A 75 -21.69 -0.31 7.30
N PHE A 76 -22.29 -1.15 8.15
CA PHE A 76 -23.37 -0.74 9.06
C PHE A 76 -22.96 0.41 9.98
N VAL A 77 -21.77 0.32 10.59
CA VAL A 77 -21.27 1.38 11.48
C VAL A 77 -21.00 2.68 10.72
N ALA A 78 -20.48 2.61 9.49
CA ALA A 78 -20.26 3.79 8.66
C ALA A 78 -21.59 4.48 8.32
N GLU A 79 -22.61 3.72 7.95
CA GLU A 79 -23.95 4.24 7.65
C GLU A 79 -24.59 4.93 8.87
N GLY A 80 -24.60 4.28 10.03
CA GLY A 80 -25.14 4.85 11.26
C GLY A 80 -24.42 6.14 11.67
N LYS A 81 -23.09 6.19 11.46
CA LYS A 81 -22.29 7.39 11.76
C LYS A 81 -22.58 8.58 10.84
N ILE A 82 -22.97 8.37 9.58
CA ILE A 82 -23.43 9.47 8.71
C ILE A 82 -24.63 10.18 9.33
N THR A 83 -25.62 9.41 9.79
CA THR A 83 -26.85 9.96 10.37
C THR A 83 -26.59 10.73 11.66
N LEU A 84 -25.75 10.18 12.54
CA LEU A 84 -25.39 10.85 13.80
C LEU A 84 -24.61 12.14 13.54
N HIS A 85 -23.60 12.09 12.66
CA HIS A 85 -22.77 13.24 12.31
C HIS A 85 -23.58 14.36 11.66
N GLN A 86 -24.48 14.02 10.73
CA GLN A 86 -25.40 14.99 10.13
C GLN A 86 -26.21 15.73 11.19
N GLY A 87 -26.77 15.01 12.17
CA GLY A 87 -27.54 15.61 13.25
C GLY A 87 -26.72 16.57 14.11
N GLU A 88 -25.45 16.27 14.36
CA GLU A 88 -24.53 17.17 15.08
C GLU A 88 -24.20 18.42 14.26
N VAL A 89 -23.83 18.25 12.99
CA VAL A 89 -23.55 19.37 12.08
C VAL A 89 -24.79 20.26 11.94
N GLU A 90 -25.98 19.71 11.75
CA GLU A 90 -27.20 20.51 11.63
C GLU A 90 -27.52 21.34 12.88
N ARG A 91 -27.30 20.77 14.08
CA ARG A 91 -27.49 21.52 15.33
C ARG A 91 -26.51 22.67 15.43
N PHE A 92 -25.24 22.43 15.13
CA PHE A 92 -24.22 23.47 15.09
C PHE A 92 -24.57 24.55 14.07
N LEU A 93 -24.87 24.19 12.83
CA LEU A 93 -25.20 25.15 11.78
C LEU A 93 -26.42 26.01 12.15
N LYS A 94 -27.50 25.39 12.64
CA LYS A 94 -28.72 26.09 13.09
C LYS A 94 -28.48 26.99 14.31
N SER A 95 -27.52 26.66 15.17
CA SER A 95 -27.14 27.48 16.32
C SER A 95 -26.47 28.79 15.92
N GLN A 96 -25.72 28.79 14.81
CA GLN A 96 -25.03 29.98 14.31
C GLN A 96 -25.93 30.80 13.37
N TYR A 97 -26.71 30.13 12.50
CA TYR A 97 -27.62 30.81 11.58
C TYR A 97 -28.86 29.96 11.28
N ARG A 98 -30.06 30.57 11.40
CA ARG A 98 -31.35 29.87 11.34
C ARG A 98 -31.59 29.12 10.01
N ASN A 99 -31.02 29.60 8.90
CA ASN A 99 -31.15 28.97 7.58
C ASN A 99 -29.79 28.83 6.86
N PRO A 100 -29.07 27.70 7.07
CA PRO A 100 -27.74 27.49 6.51
C PRO A 100 -27.66 27.60 4.98
N ALA A 101 -28.70 27.15 4.27
CA ALA A 101 -28.73 27.18 2.80
C ALA A 101 -28.71 28.61 2.23
N LEU A 102 -29.37 29.56 2.90
CA LEU A 102 -29.41 30.96 2.47
C LEU A 102 -28.07 31.68 2.66
N LEU A 103 -27.32 31.30 3.70
CA LEU A 103 -25.99 31.85 3.95
C LEU A 103 -25.02 31.36 2.87
N CYS A 104 -24.97 30.05 2.63
CA CYS A 104 -23.96 29.41 1.78
C CYS A 104 -24.19 29.49 0.28
N THR A 105 -25.40 29.85 -0.16
CA THR A 105 -25.67 30.15 -1.58
C THR A 105 -25.22 31.56 -1.98
N ARG A 106 -25.04 32.48 -1.02
CA ARG A 106 -24.63 33.87 -1.26
C ARG A 106 -23.14 34.14 -1.05
N THR A 107 -22.44 33.32 -0.27
CA THR A 107 -21.00 33.51 0.06
C THR A 107 -20.02 33.04 -1.02
N ASN A 108 -20.48 32.49 -2.16
CA ASN A 108 -19.62 32.15 -3.30
C ASN A 108 -18.85 33.34 -3.90
N GLY A 109 -19.10 34.57 -3.41
CA GLY A 109 -18.39 35.80 -3.79
C GLY A 109 -17.68 36.53 -2.63
N GLY A 110 -17.39 35.88 -1.49
CA GLY A 110 -16.58 36.47 -0.41
C GLY A 110 -17.27 37.55 0.45
N ILE A 111 -18.57 37.78 0.27
CA ILE A 111 -19.34 38.75 1.03
C ILE A 111 -20.27 38.00 2.01
N THR A 112 -20.06 38.20 3.31
CA THR A 112 -20.98 37.72 4.34
C THR A 112 -22.26 38.56 4.28
N PRO A 113 -23.46 37.95 4.17
CA PRO A 113 -24.70 38.70 4.08
C PRO A 113 -24.94 39.56 5.33
N ALA A 114 -25.51 40.75 5.14
CA ALA A 114 -25.87 41.65 6.22
C ALA A 114 -26.77 40.93 7.25
N GLY A 115 -26.27 40.75 8.48
CA GLY A 115 -26.96 40.07 9.57
C GLY A 115 -26.36 38.74 10.03
N SER A 116 -25.24 38.27 9.47
CA SER A 116 -24.46 37.17 10.08
C SER A 116 -23.35 37.72 10.98
N ASP A 117 -23.31 37.29 12.24
CA ASP A 117 -22.22 37.61 13.20
C ASP A 117 -20.92 36.83 12.91
N LEU A 118 -20.79 36.21 11.74
CA LEU A 118 -19.65 35.38 11.34
C LEU A 118 -18.64 36.20 10.53
N SER A 119 -17.35 36.05 10.85
CA SER A 119 -16.25 36.52 9.99
C SER A 119 -16.20 35.77 8.66
N VAL A 120 -15.42 36.27 7.70
CA VAL A 120 -15.28 35.67 6.36
C VAL A 120 -14.72 34.24 6.47
N GLU A 121 -13.72 34.04 7.31
CA GLU A 121 -13.08 32.74 7.57
C GLU A 121 -14.05 31.76 8.24
N GLN A 122 -14.83 32.25 9.22
CA GLN A 122 -15.87 31.44 9.88
C GLN A 122 -16.99 31.07 8.91
N ALA A 123 -17.41 32.00 8.05
CA ALA A 123 -18.43 31.73 7.04
C ALA A 123 -17.95 30.70 6.00
N GLN A 124 -16.67 30.73 5.63
CA GLN A 124 -16.05 29.75 4.74
C GLN A 124 -16.04 28.35 5.37
N VAL A 125 -15.57 28.21 6.61
CA VAL A 125 -15.60 26.92 7.34
C VAL A 125 -17.02 26.41 7.52
N TYR A 126 -17.94 27.30 7.91
CA TYR A 126 -19.36 26.98 8.07
C TYR A 126 -19.96 26.43 6.78
N CYS A 127 -19.70 27.07 5.65
CA CYS A 127 -20.27 26.66 4.37
C CYS A 127 -19.62 25.43 3.78
N SER A 128 -18.31 25.26 3.97
CA SER A 128 -17.64 24.02 3.60
C SER A 128 -18.13 22.84 4.43
N LEU A 129 -18.41 23.01 5.73
CA LEU A 129 -18.99 21.95 6.58
C LEU A 129 -20.41 21.58 6.12
N TYR A 130 -21.24 22.58 5.80
CA TYR A 130 -22.58 22.36 5.24
C TYR A 130 -22.54 21.61 3.90
N ALA A 131 -21.74 22.09 2.95
CA ALA A 131 -21.64 21.51 1.61
C ALA A 131 -21.05 20.09 1.66
N SER A 132 -19.99 19.87 2.42
CA SER A 132 -19.34 18.56 2.54
C SER A 132 -20.24 17.54 3.23
N THR A 133 -21.01 17.93 4.25
CA THR A 133 -22.01 17.05 4.88
C THR A 133 -23.12 16.67 3.90
N ALA A 134 -23.57 17.62 3.07
CA ALA A 134 -24.56 17.35 2.03
C ALA A 134 -24.08 16.31 0.99
N GLN A 135 -22.77 16.24 0.71
CA GLN A 135 -22.19 15.21 -0.16
C GLN A 135 -22.19 13.81 0.46
N LEU A 136 -22.20 13.68 1.80
CA LEU A 136 -22.20 12.37 2.47
C LEU A 136 -23.59 11.73 2.53
N MET A 137 -24.66 12.53 2.47
CA MET A 137 -26.04 12.04 2.60
C MET A 137 -26.47 11.05 1.52
N PRO A 138 -26.17 11.29 0.22
CA PRO A 138 -26.47 10.32 -0.84
C PRO A 138 -25.74 8.98 -0.70
N LEU A 139 -24.74 8.87 0.19
CA LEU A 139 -23.99 7.64 0.40
C LEU A 139 -24.76 6.61 1.23
N ARG A 140 -25.73 7.03 2.06
CA ARG A 140 -26.53 6.12 2.88
C ARG A 140 -27.19 4.99 2.08
N PRO A 141 -28.01 5.27 1.04
CA PRO A 141 -28.61 4.20 0.24
C PRO A 141 -27.58 3.37 -0.56
N VAL A 142 -26.35 3.86 -0.74
CA VAL A 142 -25.26 3.07 -1.33
C VAL A 142 -24.71 2.07 -0.31
N LEU A 143 -24.50 2.51 0.93
CA LEU A 143 -24.04 1.65 2.03
C LEU A 143 -25.09 0.62 2.43
N GLU A 144 -26.37 0.99 2.49
CA GLU A 144 -27.48 0.07 2.78
C GLU A 144 -27.56 -1.06 1.74
N ARG A 145 -27.52 -0.72 0.43
CA ARG A 145 -27.49 -1.71 -0.66
C ARG A 145 -26.27 -2.62 -0.57
N ARG A 146 -25.12 -2.06 -0.22
CA ARG A 146 -23.88 -2.82 -0.03
C ARG A 146 -23.99 -3.79 1.14
N GLN A 147 -24.49 -3.35 2.29
CA GLN A 147 -24.70 -4.21 3.44
C GLN A 147 -25.61 -5.39 3.08
N ALA A 148 -26.73 -5.14 2.40
CA ALA A 148 -27.64 -6.18 1.93
C ALA A 148 -26.95 -7.20 1.01
N THR A 149 -26.00 -6.74 0.18
CA THR A 149 -25.20 -7.61 -0.71
C THR A 149 -24.19 -8.47 0.05
N LEU A 150 -23.58 -7.93 1.12
CA LEU A 150 -22.60 -8.64 1.94
C LEU A 150 -23.25 -9.62 2.94
N THR A 151 -24.54 -9.48 3.23
CA THR A 151 -25.31 -10.38 4.11
C THR A 151 -26.49 -11.05 3.39
N PRO A 152 -26.24 -11.95 2.41
CA PRO A 152 -27.31 -12.53 1.59
C PRO A 152 -28.29 -13.43 2.35
N ASN A 153 -27.96 -13.87 3.58
CA ASN A 153 -28.78 -14.79 4.39
C ASN A 153 -29.24 -14.19 5.73
N ASN A 154 -29.66 -12.92 5.77
CA ASN A 154 -30.34 -12.41 6.96
C ASN A 154 -31.67 -11.74 6.56
N PRO A 155 -32.81 -12.46 6.62
CA PRO A 155 -34.10 -11.80 6.49
C PRO A 155 -34.24 -10.82 7.65
N LEU A 156 -34.59 -9.59 7.31
CA LEU A 156 -34.91 -8.48 8.21
C LEU A 156 -35.67 -8.93 9.47
N THR A 157 -34.95 -9.16 10.56
CA THR A 157 -35.44 -9.00 11.92
C THR A 157 -34.30 -8.47 12.80
N LEU A 158 -34.02 -7.17 12.69
CA LEU A 158 -33.51 -6.43 13.84
C LEU A 158 -34.65 -6.38 14.87
N SER A 159 -34.84 -7.47 15.61
CA SER A 159 -35.59 -7.40 16.85
C SER A 159 -34.82 -6.48 17.78
N ARG A 160 -35.43 -5.34 18.11
CA ARG A 160 -34.91 -4.26 18.95
C ARG A 160 -34.75 -4.66 20.42
N SER A 161 -34.47 -5.92 20.72
CA SER A 161 -34.34 -6.42 22.07
C SER A 161 -33.14 -7.36 22.16
N GLN A 162 -32.20 -6.99 23.03
CA GLN A 162 -31.16 -7.85 23.61
C GLN A 162 -29.90 -8.09 22.75
N GLN A 163 -29.08 -7.06 22.57
CA GLN A 163 -27.63 -7.27 22.59
C GLN A 163 -27.15 -7.09 24.02
N SER A 164 -27.11 -8.20 24.75
CA SER A 164 -26.43 -8.30 26.02
C SER A 164 -24.92 -8.22 25.77
N ILE A 165 -24.25 -7.38 26.54
CA ILE A 165 -22.80 -7.19 26.55
C ILE A 165 -22.18 -8.41 27.24
N LEU A 166 -21.99 -9.51 26.52
CA LEU A 166 -21.14 -10.62 26.98
C LEU A 166 -20.29 -11.13 25.82
N ALA A 167 -19.00 -10.82 25.91
CA ALA A 167 -17.95 -11.27 25.02
C ALA A 167 -17.86 -12.79 25.04
N VAL A 168 -18.16 -13.43 23.91
CA VAL A 168 -17.73 -14.80 23.64
C VAL A 168 -16.32 -14.69 23.03
N PRO A 169 -15.29 -15.35 23.60
CA PRO A 169 -13.97 -15.35 22.98
C PRO A 169 -14.01 -16.11 21.66
N PRO A 170 -13.28 -15.67 20.62
CA PRO A 170 -13.22 -16.39 19.37
C PRO A 170 -12.66 -17.80 19.60
N GLN A 171 -13.41 -18.82 19.18
CA GLN A 171 -12.88 -20.18 19.08
C GLN A 171 -11.64 -20.14 18.17
N LYS A 172 -10.49 -20.53 18.71
CA LYS A 172 -9.28 -20.79 17.92
C LYS A 172 -9.64 -21.84 16.87
N LEU A 173 -9.64 -21.45 15.60
CA LEU A 173 -9.59 -22.41 14.51
C LEU A 173 -8.36 -23.31 14.73
N PRO A 174 -8.48 -24.62 14.46
CA PRO A 174 -7.34 -25.53 14.50
C PRO A 174 -6.23 -24.98 13.60
N SER A 175 -5.04 -24.85 14.17
CA SER A 175 -3.83 -24.48 13.44
C SER A 175 -3.62 -25.45 12.27
N PRO A 176 -3.35 -24.95 11.05
CA PRO A 176 -3.09 -25.81 9.90
C PRO A 176 -1.87 -26.72 10.17
N PRO A 177 -1.84 -27.92 9.60
CA PRO A 177 -0.75 -28.88 9.81
C PRO A 177 0.59 -28.32 9.34
N THR A 178 1.60 -28.54 10.19
CA THR A 178 2.95 -27.94 10.17
C THR A 178 3.90 -28.54 9.12
N SER A 179 3.43 -28.95 7.95
CA SER A 179 4.31 -29.43 6.88
C SER A 179 4.00 -28.77 5.55
N TYR A 180 4.32 -27.48 5.46
CA TYR A 180 4.45 -26.83 4.16
C TYR A 180 5.75 -27.33 3.51
N VAL A 181 5.64 -28.41 2.72
CA VAL A 181 6.58 -28.61 1.62
C VAL A 181 6.45 -27.37 0.74
N ALA A 182 7.54 -26.62 0.57
CA ALA A 182 7.53 -25.44 -0.29
C ALA A 182 6.95 -25.83 -1.66
N PRO A 183 5.92 -25.13 -2.16
CA PRO A 183 5.32 -25.49 -3.43
C PRO A 183 6.38 -25.41 -4.53
N GLU A 184 6.45 -26.45 -5.38
CA GLU A 184 7.30 -26.41 -6.56
C GLU A 184 6.93 -25.17 -7.40
N PRO A 185 7.92 -24.44 -7.93
CA PRO A 185 7.64 -23.26 -8.74
C PRO A 185 6.80 -23.64 -9.96
N PRO A 186 5.84 -22.81 -10.38
CA PRO A 186 4.97 -23.14 -11.50
C PRO A 186 5.78 -23.33 -12.79
N LEU A 187 5.51 -24.41 -13.52
CA LEU A 187 6.05 -24.64 -14.86
C LEU A 187 5.22 -23.84 -15.86
N VAL A 188 5.88 -22.97 -16.62
CA VAL A 188 5.24 -22.13 -17.64
C VAL A 188 4.87 -22.96 -18.87
N GLY A 189 3.70 -22.72 -19.46
CA GLY A 189 3.29 -23.43 -20.66
C GLY A 189 2.99 -24.93 -20.43
N ILE A 190 2.79 -25.40 -19.19
CA ILE A 190 2.27 -26.74 -18.84
C ILE A 190 0.99 -26.56 -18.01
N ARG A 191 -0.01 -27.44 -18.17
CA ARG A 191 -1.21 -27.39 -17.31
C ARG A 191 -0.79 -27.57 -15.85
N ALA A 192 -1.18 -26.62 -15.00
CA ALA A 192 -1.01 -26.76 -13.55
C ALA A 192 -1.61 -28.10 -13.10
N LYS A 193 -0.89 -28.84 -12.25
CA LYS A 193 -1.43 -30.08 -11.65
C LYS A 193 -2.73 -29.71 -10.95
N THR A 194 -3.81 -30.44 -11.26
CA THR A 194 -5.06 -30.28 -10.53
C THR A 194 -4.80 -30.58 -9.05
N PRO A 195 -5.23 -29.72 -8.11
CA PRO A 195 -4.97 -29.93 -6.70
C PRO A 195 -5.39 -31.34 -6.28
N ILE A 196 -4.54 -32.02 -5.51
CA ILE A 196 -4.85 -33.32 -4.93
C ILE A 196 -6.05 -33.12 -3.99
N SER A 197 -7.15 -33.84 -4.25
CA SER A 197 -8.33 -33.95 -3.37
C SER A 197 -9.08 -32.64 -3.08
N GLY A 198 -10.07 -32.29 -3.92
CA GLY A 198 -11.29 -31.54 -3.55
C GLY A 198 -11.19 -30.18 -2.87
N TYR A 199 -9.98 -29.71 -2.53
CA TYR A 199 -9.72 -28.49 -1.82
C TYR A 199 -9.75 -27.35 -2.83
N GLN A 200 -10.85 -26.61 -2.82
CA GLN A 200 -10.89 -25.27 -3.41
C GLN A 200 -10.43 -24.30 -2.33
N PRO A 201 -9.26 -23.65 -2.47
CA PRO A 201 -8.88 -22.60 -1.54
C PRO A 201 -9.96 -21.52 -1.54
N PRO A 202 -10.29 -20.93 -0.37
CA PRO A 202 -11.27 -19.86 -0.30
C PRO A 202 -10.81 -18.71 -1.20
N ILE A 203 -11.62 -18.39 -2.22
CA ILE A 203 -11.34 -17.27 -3.12
C ILE A 203 -11.82 -16.02 -2.41
N ALA A 204 -10.89 -15.10 -2.14
CA ALA A 204 -11.24 -13.81 -1.56
C ALA A 204 -12.11 -12.99 -2.54
N PRO A 205 -13.09 -12.21 -2.01
CA PRO A 205 -14.04 -11.51 -2.86
C PRO A 205 -13.39 -10.37 -3.64
N ALA A 206 -13.98 -9.98 -4.77
CA ALA A 206 -13.51 -8.90 -5.64
C ALA A 206 -14.45 -7.72 -5.63
N ILE A 207 -14.26 -6.83 -4.68
CA ILE A 207 -15.24 -5.80 -4.37
C ILE A 207 -14.74 -4.44 -4.83
N ALA A 208 -15.28 -3.96 -5.95
CA ALA A 208 -14.97 -2.62 -6.42
C ALA A 208 -15.77 -1.59 -5.59
N PRO A 209 -15.17 -0.48 -5.14
CA PRO A 209 -15.92 0.63 -4.56
C PRO A 209 -16.92 1.19 -5.58
N PRO A 210 -18.19 1.44 -5.21
CA PRO A 210 -19.17 2.04 -6.12
C PRO A 210 -18.72 3.43 -6.59
N GLN A 211 -18.78 3.70 -7.90
CA GLN A 211 -18.34 4.99 -8.47
C GLN A 211 -19.07 6.20 -7.85
N GLN A 212 -20.38 6.06 -7.61
CA GLN A 212 -21.17 7.09 -6.93
C GLN A 212 -20.59 7.44 -5.56
N ALA A 213 -20.10 6.43 -4.81
CA ALA A 213 -19.52 6.63 -3.49
C ALA A 213 -18.15 7.30 -3.57
N THR A 214 -17.29 6.85 -4.50
CA THR A 214 -15.95 7.44 -4.66
C THR A 214 -16.00 8.90 -5.08
N THR A 215 -16.92 9.27 -5.99
CA THR A 215 -17.07 10.66 -6.46
C THR A 215 -17.56 11.58 -5.34
N ALA A 216 -18.57 11.16 -4.58
CA ALA A 216 -19.09 11.97 -3.47
C ALA A 216 -18.07 12.13 -2.33
N LEU A 217 -17.30 11.09 -2.01
CA LEU A 217 -16.22 11.17 -1.02
C LEU A 217 -15.08 12.09 -1.47
N ALA A 218 -14.68 12.03 -2.75
CA ALA A 218 -13.68 12.94 -3.31
C ALA A 218 -14.11 14.41 -3.23
N SER A 219 -15.36 14.71 -3.62
CA SER A 219 -15.95 16.04 -3.49
C SER A 219 -16.00 16.51 -2.03
N ALA A 220 -16.39 15.64 -1.09
CA ALA A 220 -16.42 15.96 0.33
C ALA A 220 -15.01 16.28 0.88
N LYS A 221 -13.99 15.50 0.49
CA LYS A 221 -12.58 15.76 0.87
C LYS A 221 -12.08 17.10 0.35
N GLN A 222 -12.38 17.45 -0.90
CA GLN A 222 -11.98 18.72 -1.49
C GLN A 222 -12.59 19.91 -0.74
N LEU A 223 -13.86 19.81 -0.33
CA LEU A 223 -14.52 20.85 0.46
C LEU A 223 -13.93 20.96 1.87
N LEU A 224 -13.56 19.83 2.49
CA LEU A 224 -12.91 19.84 3.80
C LEU A 224 -11.49 20.38 3.77
N SER A 225 -10.70 20.11 2.72
CA SER A 225 -9.35 20.67 2.62
C SER A 225 -9.37 22.20 2.51
N GLN A 226 -10.36 22.76 1.80
CA GLN A 226 -10.62 24.21 1.79
C GLN A 226 -11.02 24.75 3.16
N ALA A 227 -11.81 23.99 3.93
CA ALA A 227 -12.20 24.36 5.28
C ALA A 227 -10.98 24.38 6.21
N VAL A 228 -10.15 23.32 6.19
CA VAL A 228 -8.92 23.20 6.99
C VAL A 228 -7.99 24.38 6.72
N ALA A 229 -7.81 24.78 5.47
CA ALA A 229 -6.99 25.93 5.09
C ALA A 229 -7.49 27.28 5.64
N SER A 230 -8.77 27.36 6.02
CA SER A 230 -9.41 28.57 6.56
C SER A 230 -9.38 28.64 8.09
N PHE A 231 -8.85 27.60 8.77
CA PHE A 231 -8.64 27.65 10.22
C PHE A 231 -7.40 28.49 10.57
N PRO A 232 -7.37 29.12 11.77
CA PRO A 232 -6.16 29.74 12.29
C PRO A 232 -5.00 28.73 12.33
N SER A 233 -3.79 29.17 11.96
CA SER A 233 -2.58 28.35 11.72
C SER A 233 -2.11 27.48 12.91
N ALA A 234 -2.69 27.67 14.10
CA ALA A 234 -2.41 26.87 15.29
C ALA A 234 -3.33 25.64 15.46
N THR A 235 -4.22 25.34 14.52
CA THR A 235 -5.23 24.28 14.66
C THR A 235 -4.79 22.98 13.96
N PRO A 236 -4.38 21.93 14.69
CA PRO A 236 -4.01 20.66 14.08
C PRO A 236 -5.27 19.84 13.71
N PHE A 237 -5.25 19.27 12.51
CA PHE A 237 -6.18 18.22 12.08
C PHE A 237 -5.39 16.95 11.79
N ILE A 238 -5.94 15.80 12.18
CA ILE A 238 -5.31 14.49 12.00
C ILE A 238 -6.14 13.71 11.00
N ASP A 239 -5.59 13.45 9.82
CA ASP A 239 -6.16 12.49 8.88
C ASP A 239 -5.61 11.08 9.19
N ALA A 240 -6.47 10.20 9.70
CA ALA A 240 -6.11 8.83 10.02
C ALA A 240 -5.72 8.00 8.79
N GLY A 241 -6.27 8.33 7.61
CA GLY A 241 -5.93 7.72 6.33
C GLY A 241 -4.51 8.11 5.89
N GLU A 242 -4.19 9.41 5.88
CA GLU A 242 -2.84 9.88 5.57
C GLU A 242 -1.81 9.36 6.57
N THR A 243 -2.14 9.39 7.86
CA THR A 243 -1.28 8.84 8.92
C THR A 243 -1.04 7.34 8.73
N ALA A 244 -2.06 6.58 8.32
CA ALA A 244 -1.92 5.15 8.03
C ALA A 244 -1.03 4.93 6.81
N GLN A 245 -1.18 5.71 5.74
CA GLN A 245 -0.32 5.63 4.55
C GLN A 245 1.13 5.97 4.87
N LEU A 246 1.38 7.00 5.68
CA LEU A 246 2.72 7.34 6.15
C LEU A 246 3.33 6.22 6.99
N LYS A 247 2.55 5.64 7.92
CA LYS A 247 2.97 4.48 8.70
C LYS A 247 3.28 3.28 7.82
N GLU A 248 2.44 2.97 6.84
CA GLU A 248 2.69 1.89 5.89
C GLU A 248 3.94 2.14 5.04
N ARG A 249 4.13 3.38 4.55
CA ARG A 249 5.34 3.74 3.81
C ARG A 249 6.59 3.60 4.66
N ASN A 250 6.55 3.99 5.92
CA ASN A 250 7.67 3.82 6.85
C ASN A 250 7.87 2.33 7.23
N ALA A 251 6.78 1.56 7.28
CA ALA A 251 6.80 0.13 7.62
C ALA A 251 7.27 -0.77 6.48
N TYR A 252 7.03 -0.41 5.21
CA TYR A 252 7.33 -1.28 4.06
C TYR A 252 8.24 -0.63 3.00
N GLY A 253 8.28 0.69 2.91
CA GLY A 253 9.13 1.45 1.99
C GLY A 253 10.42 1.98 2.62
N LEU A 254 11.22 2.70 1.84
CA LEU A 254 12.38 3.43 2.35
C LEU A 254 11.93 4.63 3.19
N ASP A 255 12.70 4.92 4.24
CA ASP A 255 12.50 6.16 5.00
C ASP A 255 12.90 7.35 4.12
N GLN A 256 12.28 8.52 4.30
CA GLN A 256 12.60 9.71 3.51
C GLN A 256 14.02 10.23 3.76
N GLN A 257 14.56 9.98 4.96
CA GLN A 257 15.91 10.42 5.33
C GLN A 257 17.01 9.43 4.89
N GLU A 258 16.68 8.15 4.69
CA GLU A 258 17.67 7.12 4.34
C GLU A 258 18.43 7.40 3.03
N PRO A 259 17.78 7.78 1.91
CA PRO A 259 18.50 8.09 0.68
C PRO A 259 19.48 9.27 0.82
N GLN A 260 19.22 10.21 1.74
CA GLN A 260 20.07 11.38 1.96
C GLN A 260 21.44 10.98 2.54
N GLU A 261 21.49 9.93 3.37
CA GLU A 261 22.73 9.40 3.93
C GLU A 261 23.69 8.88 2.82
N TYR A 262 23.14 8.42 1.69
CA TYR A 262 23.89 7.79 0.60
C TYR A 262 23.89 8.61 -0.69
N GLU A 263 23.62 9.92 -0.61
CA GLU A 263 23.46 10.81 -1.78
C GLU A 263 24.65 10.72 -2.76
N ASN A 264 25.89 10.72 -2.24
CA ASN A 264 27.11 10.60 -3.05
C ASN A 264 27.23 9.28 -3.83
N PHE A 265 26.69 8.20 -3.28
CA PHE A 265 26.65 6.90 -3.97
C PHE A 265 25.53 6.91 -5.00
N LEU A 266 24.34 7.38 -4.62
CA LEU A 266 23.14 7.40 -5.44
C LEU A 266 23.20 8.40 -6.61
N SER A 267 24.12 9.37 -6.57
CA SER A 267 24.39 10.27 -7.70
C SER A 267 25.18 9.60 -8.84
N GLN A 268 25.74 8.41 -8.61
CA GLN A 268 26.48 7.67 -9.63
C GLN A 268 25.51 6.95 -10.60
N PRO A 269 25.89 6.76 -11.88
CA PRO A 269 25.04 6.06 -12.83
C PRO A 269 24.82 4.60 -12.40
N ASN A 270 23.65 4.06 -12.73
CA ASN A 270 23.27 2.67 -12.50
C ASN A 270 23.34 2.23 -11.03
N THR A 271 23.16 3.17 -10.09
CA THR A 271 23.08 2.89 -8.66
C THR A 271 21.66 3.07 -8.16
N GLY A 272 21.37 2.44 -7.03
CA GLY A 272 20.14 2.70 -6.30
C GLY A 272 20.14 2.13 -4.90
N ILE A 273 19.00 2.33 -4.25
CA ILE A 273 18.72 1.91 -2.88
C ILE A 273 17.40 1.16 -2.87
N ALA A 274 17.31 0.11 -2.06
CA ALA A 274 16.11 -0.70 -1.94
C ALA A 274 15.91 -1.13 -0.49
N ARG A 275 14.64 -1.35 -0.13
CA ARG A 275 14.30 -2.08 1.08
C ARG A 275 13.99 -3.52 0.73
N VAL A 276 14.71 -4.45 1.35
CA VAL A 276 14.48 -5.89 1.21
C VAL A 276 13.66 -6.36 2.40
N LEU A 277 12.41 -6.75 2.12
CA LEU A 277 11.45 -7.19 3.12
C LEU A 277 11.55 -8.71 3.37
N PRO A 278 11.30 -9.17 4.60
CA PRO A 278 11.07 -10.58 4.91
C PRO A 278 9.90 -11.16 4.09
N SER A 279 10.07 -12.38 3.56
CA SER A 279 9.09 -13.07 2.72
C SER A 279 7.75 -13.27 3.41
N GLY A 280 7.73 -13.47 4.73
CA GLY A 280 6.51 -13.58 5.52
C GLY A 280 5.62 -12.33 5.47
N ILE A 281 6.21 -11.14 5.32
CA ILE A 281 5.47 -9.86 5.20
C ILE A 281 4.97 -9.67 3.76
N VAL A 282 5.77 -10.07 2.77
CA VAL A 282 5.43 -9.93 1.35
C VAL A 282 4.34 -10.92 0.93
N ASN A 283 4.39 -12.14 1.46
CA ASN A 283 3.48 -13.24 1.10
C ASN A 283 2.24 -13.32 1.99
N SER A 284 2.10 -12.46 3.00
CA SER A 284 0.87 -12.40 3.78
C SER A 284 -0.26 -11.88 2.89
N GLN A 285 -1.06 -12.79 2.33
CA GLN A 285 -2.32 -12.45 1.70
C GLN A 285 -3.35 -12.31 2.82
N PRO A 286 -3.79 -11.09 3.17
CA PRO A 286 -4.97 -10.99 4.00
C PRO A 286 -6.12 -11.67 3.23
N MET A 287 -6.92 -12.51 3.90
CA MET A 287 -8.20 -12.97 3.36
C MET A 287 -9.17 -11.78 3.32
N GLN A 288 -8.88 -10.81 2.46
CA GLN A 288 -9.59 -9.56 2.27
C GLN A 288 -9.85 -9.39 0.77
N ASN A 289 -10.64 -8.37 0.43
CA ASN A 289 -10.93 -7.99 -0.94
C ASN A 289 -9.70 -8.03 -1.88
N ARG A 290 -9.75 -8.88 -2.91
CA ARG A 290 -8.66 -9.09 -3.90
C ARG A 290 -8.34 -7.85 -4.74
N LEU A 291 -9.20 -6.84 -4.74
CA LEU A 291 -8.94 -5.55 -5.42
C LEU A 291 -8.13 -4.57 -4.56
N ILE A 292 -7.89 -4.90 -3.29
CA ILE A 292 -6.94 -4.18 -2.44
C ILE A 292 -5.55 -4.71 -2.79
N PRO A 293 -4.64 -3.86 -3.27
CA PRO A 293 -3.34 -4.32 -3.73
C PRO A 293 -2.54 -4.89 -2.56
N THR A 294 -1.84 -6.00 -2.78
CA THR A 294 -0.98 -6.63 -1.76
C THR A 294 0.21 -5.74 -1.40
N VAL A 295 0.91 -6.04 -0.29
CA VAL A 295 2.16 -5.32 0.07
C VAL A 295 3.18 -5.40 -1.08
N ALA A 296 3.27 -6.57 -1.73
CA ALA A 296 4.14 -6.81 -2.88
C ALA A 296 3.79 -5.98 -4.12
N GLU A 297 2.51 -5.63 -4.30
CA GLU A 297 2.03 -4.77 -5.39
C GLU A 297 2.22 -3.29 -5.06
N ARG A 298 1.92 -2.88 -3.82
CA ARG A 298 2.08 -1.48 -3.37
C ARG A 298 3.55 -1.06 -3.28
N PHE A 299 4.41 -1.99 -2.87
CA PHE A 299 5.85 -1.79 -2.70
C PHE A 299 6.60 -2.79 -3.57
N ALA A 300 6.40 -2.65 -4.88
CA ALA A 300 7.10 -3.47 -5.87
C ALA A 300 8.63 -3.25 -5.81
N TYR A 301 9.38 -4.25 -6.28
CA TYR A 301 10.84 -4.16 -6.39
C TYR A 301 11.27 -2.95 -7.23
N PRO A 302 12.31 -2.21 -6.81
CA PRO A 302 12.76 -1.03 -7.52
C PRO A 302 13.38 -1.39 -8.89
N PRO A 303 13.25 -0.51 -9.90
CA PRO A 303 13.84 -0.75 -11.21
C PRO A 303 15.38 -0.69 -11.14
N LEU A 304 16.06 -1.57 -11.87
CA LEU A 304 17.53 -1.62 -11.95
C LEU A 304 18.09 -0.56 -12.89
N LEU A 305 17.34 -0.25 -13.96
CA LEU A 305 17.73 0.70 -14.99
C LEU A 305 16.70 1.82 -15.00
N ARG A 306 17.16 3.06 -14.86
CA ARG A 306 16.28 4.22 -15.03
C ARG A 306 15.99 4.40 -16.52
N GLY A 307 14.77 4.07 -16.93
CA GLY A 307 14.14 4.80 -18.02
C GLY A 307 14.11 6.30 -17.66
N ILE A 308 14.29 7.15 -18.66
CA ILE A 308 14.38 8.61 -18.50
C ILE A 308 13.07 9.13 -17.86
N GLY A 309 13.18 9.71 -16.65
CA GLY A 309 12.08 10.29 -15.86
C GLY A 309 11.98 9.61 -14.49
N GLY A 310 12.55 10.15 -13.42
CA GLY A 310 12.01 11.34 -12.77
C GLY A 310 11.07 10.91 -11.63
N ASP A 311 11.63 10.89 -10.42
CA ASP A 311 10.96 11.00 -9.12
C ASP A 311 10.24 9.80 -8.46
N ILE A 312 10.77 9.53 -7.27
CA ILE A 312 10.18 9.03 -6.04
C ILE A 312 8.63 9.18 -5.95
N ALA A 313 7.91 8.06 -6.06
CA ALA A 313 6.70 7.65 -5.28
C ALA A 313 5.66 6.92 -6.17
N PRO A 314 4.95 5.89 -5.64
CA PRO A 314 3.76 5.37 -6.29
C PRO A 314 2.59 6.34 -6.08
N THR A 315 2.45 7.34 -6.95
CA THR A 315 1.24 8.18 -6.96
C THR A 315 0.12 7.46 -7.70
N THR A 316 -0.87 7.02 -6.93
CA THR A 316 -2.31 7.03 -7.23
C THR A 316 -2.76 6.89 -8.69
N ARG A 317 -3.37 5.73 -8.96
CA ARG A 317 -4.45 5.45 -9.93
C ARG A 317 -5.08 6.70 -10.59
N SER A 318 -4.87 6.87 -11.89
CA SER A 318 -5.88 7.46 -12.78
C SER A 318 -6.47 6.37 -13.66
N SER A 319 -7.78 6.19 -13.52
CA SER A 319 -8.62 5.33 -14.36
C SER A 319 -8.55 5.72 -15.83
N GLY A 320 -8.41 4.72 -16.71
CA GLY A 320 -9.05 4.73 -18.03
C GLY A 320 -8.32 5.46 -19.14
N ARG A 321 -7.21 4.89 -19.60
CA ARG A 321 -6.85 4.80 -21.03
C ARG A 321 -5.62 3.90 -21.15
N ILE A 322 -5.74 2.84 -21.95
CA ILE A 322 -4.61 2.01 -22.38
C ILE A 322 -3.70 2.96 -23.16
N SER A 323 -2.57 3.36 -22.59
CA SER A 323 -1.60 4.24 -23.23
C SER A 323 -0.22 3.93 -22.65
N GLN A 324 0.58 3.19 -23.41
CA GLN A 324 2.05 3.30 -23.42
C GLN A 324 2.85 3.06 -22.11
N GLU A 325 2.36 2.25 -21.17
CA GLU A 325 3.04 1.97 -19.88
C GLU A 325 3.55 0.53 -19.66
N ASP A 326 3.53 -0.36 -20.66
CA ASP A 326 4.10 -1.71 -20.53
C ASP A 326 5.54 -1.80 -21.10
N GLU A 327 6.36 -0.76 -20.91
CA GLU A 327 7.78 -0.88 -21.19
C GLU A 327 8.42 -1.75 -20.10
N PHE A 328 8.86 -2.94 -20.51
CA PHE A 328 9.52 -3.89 -19.63
C PHE A 328 10.69 -3.23 -18.91
N THR A 329 10.61 -3.19 -17.58
CA THR A 329 11.64 -2.60 -16.74
C THR A 329 12.22 -3.66 -15.81
N PRO A 330 13.51 -4.03 -15.93
CA PRO A 330 14.14 -4.99 -15.02
C PRO A 330 14.17 -4.44 -13.59
N ARG A 331 13.96 -5.32 -12.61
CA ARG A 331 13.77 -4.94 -11.20
C ARG A 331 14.74 -5.66 -10.28
N PHE A 332 15.15 -5.00 -9.20
CA PHE A 332 15.98 -5.58 -8.14
C PHE A 332 15.15 -6.55 -7.30
N ALA A 333 14.88 -7.73 -7.87
CA ALA A 333 13.96 -8.72 -7.35
C ALA A 333 14.61 -9.62 -6.27
N VAL A 334 15.05 -9.03 -5.16
CA VAL A 334 15.65 -9.74 -4.02
C VAL A 334 14.68 -9.74 -2.84
N LYS A 335 14.42 -10.91 -2.26
CA LYS A 335 13.62 -11.11 -1.04
C LYS A 335 14.50 -11.67 0.09
N LEU A 336 14.04 -11.53 1.33
CA LEU A 336 14.66 -12.17 2.49
C LEU A 336 13.84 -13.38 2.92
N GLU A 337 14.44 -14.56 2.93
CA GLU A 337 13.77 -15.80 3.36
C GLU A 337 14.72 -16.64 4.21
N ASN A 338 14.26 -17.05 5.40
CA ASN A 338 15.03 -17.84 6.36
C ASN A 338 16.43 -17.28 6.70
N GLY A 339 16.59 -15.95 6.67
CA GLY A 339 17.88 -15.30 6.94
C GLY A 339 18.84 -15.23 5.75
N ASN A 340 18.40 -15.65 4.55
CA ASN A 340 19.16 -15.57 3.31
C ASN A 340 18.53 -14.53 2.36
N PHE A 341 19.37 -13.78 1.64
CA PHE A 341 18.93 -13.10 0.43
C PHE A 341 18.60 -14.15 -0.61
N GLN A 342 17.46 -14.01 -1.28
CA GLN A 342 17.05 -14.90 -2.35
C GLN A 342 16.53 -14.10 -3.54
N ILE A 343 16.79 -14.58 -4.75
CA ILE A 343 16.16 -14.02 -5.94
C ILE A 343 14.67 -14.39 -5.93
N ALA A 344 13.81 -13.39 -6.11
CA ALA A 344 12.37 -13.59 -6.20
C ALA A 344 12.03 -14.20 -7.57
N GLN A 345 11.65 -15.46 -7.54
CA GLN A 345 11.34 -16.23 -8.74
C GLN A 345 9.88 -16.00 -9.15
N ARG A 346 9.64 -15.14 -10.14
CA ARG A 346 8.33 -14.89 -10.73
C ARG A 346 8.36 -15.34 -12.19
N GLY A 347 7.38 -16.14 -12.62
CA GLY A 347 7.35 -16.66 -13.98
C GLY A 347 8.63 -17.43 -14.33
N LEU A 348 9.37 -16.92 -15.31
CA LEU A 348 10.66 -17.47 -15.76
C LEU A 348 11.87 -16.77 -15.15
N ASP A 349 11.71 -15.81 -14.24
CA ASP A 349 12.85 -15.12 -13.62
C ASP A 349 13.71 -16.09 -12.79
N TYR A 350 15.04 -15.96 -12.91
CA TYR A 350 16.02 -16.71 -12.12
C TYR A 350 17.37 -15.98 -12.09
N GLY A 351 18.33 -16.58 -11.38
CA GLY A 351 19.69 -16.09 -11.31
C GLY A 351 20.48 -16.80 -10.23
N PHE A 352 21.63 -16.24 -9.91
CA PHE A 352 22.51 -16.75 -8.88
C PHE A 352 23.22 -15.63 -8.14
N ILE A 353 23.48 -15.84 -6.85
CA ILE A 353 24.09 -14.88 -5.93
C ILE A 353 25.39 -15.48 -5.37
N MET A 354 26.39 -14.64 -5.14
CA MET A 354 27.62 -14.98 -4.42
C MET A 354 27.99 -13.87 -3.45
N ASP A 355 28.35 -14.24 -2.22
CA ASP A 355 28.97 -13.32 -1.25
C ASP A 355 30.44 -13.06 -1.62
N LEU A 356 30.81 -11.80 -1.81
CA LEU A 356 32.18 -11.35 -2.06
C LEU A 356 32.92 -10.93 -0.77
N GLY A 357 32.22 -10.88 0.36
CA GLY A 357 32.72 -10.38 1.64
C GLY A 357 32.75 -8.85 1.69
N GLU A 358 33.67 -8.30 2.49
CA GLU A 358 33.80 -6.86 2.75
C GLU A 358 34.49 -6.10 1.59
N VAL A 359 33.89 -6.12 0.39
CA VAL A 359 34.37 -5.38 -0.78
C VAL A 359 33.47 -4.18 -1.03
N PRO A 360 33.94 -2.92 -1.00
CA PRO A 360 33.10 -1.76 -1.31
C PRO A 360 32.50 -1.82 -2.73
N LEU A 361 31.26 -1.34 -2.91
CA LEU A 361 30.56 -1.37 -4.20
C LEU A 361 31.26 -0.50 -5.28
N GLU A 362 31.96 0.53 -4.84
CA GLU A 362 32.73 1.47 -5.67
C GLU A 362 33.96 0.80 -6.28
N ASN A 363 34.52 -0.20 -5.60
CA ASN A 363 35.70 -0.94 -6.03
C ASN A 363 35.40 -2.04 -7.04
N LEU A 364 34.12 -2.30 -7.32
CA LEU A 364 33.70 -3.28 -8.32
C LEU A 364 33.70 -2.66 -9.72
N ASP A 365 34.29 -3.39 -10.65
CA ASP A 365 34.33 -3.04 -12.07
C ASP A 365 33.61 -4.11 -12.91
N PRO A 366 33.15 -3.78 -14.13
CA PRO A 366 32.41 -4.73 -14.99
C PRO A 366 33.20 -5.99 -15.37
N THR A 367 34.54 -5.96 -15.26
CA THR A 367 35.41 -7.10 -15.57
C THR A 367 35.71 -7.99 -14.37
N LEU A 368 35.38 -7.52 -13.15
CA LEU A 368 35.59 -8.20 -11.88
C LEU A 368 37.05 -8.65 -11.64
N LYS A 369 38.03 -8.05 -12.33
CA LYS A 369 39.43 -8.52 -12.30
C LYS A 369 40.10 -8.30 -10.95
N LYS A 370 39.70 -7.27 -10.21
CA LYS A 370 40.32 -6.84 -8.95
C LYS A 370 39.74 -7.51 -7.71
N VAL A 371 38.70 -8.36 -7.86
CA VAL A 371 38.00 -8.99 -6.75
C VAL A 371 38.70 -10.30 -6.36
N ARG A 372 39.43 -10.28 -5.25
CA ARG A 372 40.20 -11.45 -4.77
C ARG A 372 39.32 -12.64 -4.34
N ALA A 373 38.09 -12.37 -3.89
CA ALA A 373 37.14 -13.40 -3.48
C ALA A 373 36.63 -14.24 -4.66
N LEU A 374 36.74 -13.74 -5.90
CA LEU A 374 36.31 -14.44 -7.10
C LEU A 374 37.45 -15.28 -7.69
N SER A 375 37.22 -16.58 -7.81
CA SER A 375 38.09 -17.44 -8.62
C SER A 375 38.01 -17.03 -10.10
N PRO A 376 39.06 -17.25 -10.91
CA PRO A 376 39.02 -16.97 -12.34
C PRO A 376 37.86 -17.69 -13.06
N GLN A 377 37.53 -18.90 -12.61
CA GLN A 377 36.46 -19.74 -13.14
C GLN A 377 35.08 -19.16 -12.82
N THR A 378 34.83 -18.83 -11.55
CA THR A 378 33.57 -18.21 -11.12
C THR A 378 33.36 -16.87 -11.81
N ARG A 379 34.43 -16.07 -11.97
CA ARG A 379 34.39 -14.83 -12.74
C ARG A 379 34.01 -15.07 -14.20
N GLN A 380 34.62 -16.05 -14.86
CA GLN A 380 34.26 -16.40 -16.24
C GLN A 380 32.81 -16.84 -16.35
N PHE A 381 32.30 -17.62 -15.39
CA PHE A 381 30.90 -18.00 -15.34
C PHE A 381 29.98 -16.78 -15.25
N PHE A 382 30.21 -15.85 -14.32
CA PHE A 382 29.43 -14.61 -14.21
C PHE A 382 29.45 -13.73 -15.46
N LEU A 383 30.52 -13.76 -16.26
CA LEU A 383 30.66 -12.90 -17.45
C LEU A 383 30.19 -13.58 -18.73
N ASN A 384 30.33 -14.91 -18.84
CA ASN A 384 30.11 -15.63 -20.09
C ASN A 384 28.90 -16.57 -20.08
N TYR A 385 28.21 -16.71 -18.95
CA TYR A 385 26.97 -17.47 -18.88
C TYR A 385 25.96 -16.96 -19.92
N ARG A 386 25.23 -17.89 -20.55
CA ARG A 386 24.19 -17.59 -21.54
C ARG A 386 22.93 -18.40 -21.20
N PRO A 387 21.80 -17.73 -20.93
CA PRO A 387 20.52 -18.40 -20.81
C PRO A 387 20.21 -19.27 -22.04
N PRO A 388 19.61 -20.45 -21.87
CA PRO A 388 19.04 -21.21 -22.98
C PRO A 388 17.97 -20.40 -23.73
N ASN A 389 17.75 -20.70 -25.01
CA ASN A 389 16.76 -20.03 -25.87
C ASN A 389 15.47 -20.83 -26.09
N GLU A 390 15.39 -22.06 -25.57
CA GLU A 390 14.16 -22.88 -25.58
C GLU A 390 13.45 -22.80 -24.22
N LEU A 391 12.12 -22.68 -24.22
CA LEU A 391 11.33 -22.54 -22.99
C LEU A 391 11.53 -23.72 -22.03
N ALA A 392 11.57 -24.95 -22.57
CA ALA A 392 11.78 -26.15 -21.76
C ALA A 392 13.19 -26.18 -21.14
N ALA A 393 14.22 -25.82 -21.91
CA ALA A 393 15.59 -25.77 -21.43
C ALA A 393 15.77 -24.66 -20.37
N LEU A 394 15.13 -23.50 -20.55
CA LEU A 394 15.09 -22.42 -19.56
C LEU A 394 14.47 -22.86 -18.23
N GLN A 395 13.38 -23.63 -18.26
CA GLN A 395 12.76 -24.15 -17.04
C GLN A 395 13.64 -25.15 -16.32
N VAL A 396 14.33 -26.01 -17.06
CA VAL A 396 15.32 -26.95 -16.50
C VAL A 396 16.45 -26.16 -15.85
N ASP A 397 16.99 -25.15 -16.53
CA ASP A 397 18.11 -24.37 -16.03
C ASP A 397 17.73 -23.54 -14.80
N ARG A 398 16.55 -22.90 -14.82
CA ARG A 398 15.94 -22.28 -13.65
C ARG A 398 15.85 -23.25 -12.48
N GLN A 399 15.34 -24.47 -12.69
CA GLN A 399 15.22 -25.46 -11.61
C GLN A 399 16.59 -25.91 -11.07
N ARG A 400 17.65 -25.95 -11.90
CA ARG A 400 19.01 -26.26 -11.45
C ARG A 400 19.51 -25.25 -10.44
N PHE A 401 19.34 -23.95 -10.72
CA PHE A 401 19.69 -22.91 -9.75
C PHE A 401 18.82 -23.02 -8.50
N ILE A 402 17.50 -23.16 -8.64
CA ILE A 402 16.58 -23.29 -7.48
C ILE A 402 16.99 -24.42 -6.54
N THR A 403 17.40 -25.55 -7.09
CA THR A 403 17.75 -26.75 -6.32
C THR A 403 19.21 -26.81 -5.89
N GLY A 404 20.05 -25.85 -6.31
CA GLY A 404 21.49 -25.87 -6.09
C GLY A 404 22.21 -27.02 -6.81
N LYS A 405 21.54 -27.68 -7.77
CA LYS A 405 22.09 -28.82 -8.52
C LYS A 405 22.79 -28.32 -9.79
N LEU A 406 23.95 -27.70 -9.61
CA LEU A 406 24.81 -27.20 -10.68
C LEU A 406 25.67 -28.34 -11.26
N GLY A 407 25.04 -29.31 -11.91
CA GLY A 407 25.76 -30.27 -12.76
C GLY A 407 26.18 -29.64 -14.10
N GLU A 408 27.26 -30.16 -14.73
CA GLU A 408 27.86 -29.76 -16.02
C GLU A 408 27.22 -28.54 -16.69
N VAL A 409 27.61 -27.35 -16.23
CA VAL A 409 27.31 -26.11 -16.94
C VAL A 409 28.06 -26.16 -18.26
N SER A 410 27.35 -26.13 -19.38
CA SER A 410 27.93 -25.98 -20.71
C SER A 410 28.48 -24.55 -20.89
N VAL A 411 29.63 -24.26 -20.28
CA VAL A 411 30.45 -23.12 -20.68
C VAL A 411 30.95 -23.44 -22.09
N SER A 412 30.67 -22.55 -23.04
CA SER A 412 31.02 -22.73 -24.46
C SER A 412 32.52 -22.53 -24.72
N GLU A 413 33.37 -23.21 -23.95
CA GLU A 413 34.80 -23.37 -24.22
C GLU A 413 35.28 -24.76 -23.76
N PRO A 414 36.15 -25.44 -24.53
CA PRO A 414 36.63 -26.78 -24.18
C PRO A 414 37.74 -26.66 -23.12
N VAL A 415 37.39 -26.72 -21.84
CA VAL A 415 38.39 -26.75 -20.76
C VAL A 415 38.32 -28.08 -20.02
N GLN A 416 39.36 -28.90 -20.18
CA GLN A 416 39.56 -30.22 -19.59
C GLN A 416 39.80 -30.21 -18.06
N GLN A 417 39.05 -29.42 -17.29
CA GLN A 417 39.21 -29.31 -15.82
C GLN A 417 37.85 -29.28 -15.12
N THR A 418 37.11 -30.39 -15.19
CA THR A 418 35.74 -30.52 -14.67
C THR A 418 35.64 -30.47 -13.14
N THR A 419 36.60 -31.01 -12.40
CA THR A 419 36.46 -31.16 -10.92
C THR A 419 36.69 -29.88 -10.11
N ALA A 420 37.61 -29.00 -10.53
CA ALA A 420 37.84 -27.72 -9.85
C ALA A 420 36.72 -26.70 -10.16
N LEU A 421 36.23 -26.71 -11.41
CA LEU A 421 35.13 -25.86 -11.87
C LEU A 421 33.84 -26.17 -11.09
N GLU A 422 33.52 -27.46 -10.90
CA GLU A 422 32.39 -27.92 -10.10
C GLU A 422 32.46 -27.40 -8.66
N SER A 423 33.62 -27.50 -7.98
CA SER A 423 33.75 -27.05 -6.59
C SER A 423 33.60 -25.53 -6.40
N ALA A 424 34.02 -24.73 -7.39
CA ALA A 424 33.91 -23.27 -7.37
C ALA A 424 32.50 -22.79 -7.78
N ILE A 425 31.83 -23.53 -8.67
CA ILE A 425 30.44 -23.28 -9.10
C ILE A 425 29.45 -23.76 -8.04
N ASN A 426 29.75 -24.81 -7.27
CA ASN A 426 28.91 -25.31 -6.16
C ASN A 426 28.70 -24.28 -5.02
N ARG A 427 29.40 -23.14 -5.03
CA ARG A 427 29.16 -22.01 -4.13
C ARG A 427 28.14 -21.00 -4.66
N LEU A 428 27.73 -21.14 -5.92
CA LEU A 428 26.68 -20.33 -6.52
C LEU A 428 25.35 -20.93 -6.09
N SER A 429 24.53 -20.11 -5.46
CA SER A 429 23.22 -20.51 -4.98
C SER A 429 22.23 -19.40 -5.31
N PRO A 430 20.93 -19.69 -5.49
CA PRO A 430 19.89 -18.68 -5.62
C PRO A 430 19.72 -17.88 -4.33
N ASP A 431 20.31 -18.37 -3.24
CA ASP A 431 20.29 -17.78 -1.92
C ASP A 431 21.69 -17.56 -1.34
N ALA A 432 21.85 -16.51 -0.53
CA ALA A 432 23.09 -16.22 0.18
C ALA A 432 22.79 -15.74 1.61
N PRO A 433 23.52 -16.22 2.64
CA PRO A 433 23.29 -15.79 4.01
C PRO A 433 23.50 -14.30 4.17
N VAL A 434 22.57 -13.62 4.87
CA VAL A 434 22.65 -12.16 5.04
C VAL A 434 23.66 -11.80 6.11
N VAL A 435 24.66 -11.02 5.71
CA VAL A 435 25.70 -10.44 6.55
C VAL A 435 25.75 -8.95 6.25
N LEU A 436 25.63 -8.12 7.29
CA LEU A 436 25.67 -6.68 7.15
C LEU A 436 27.03 -6.25 6.58
N ASN A 437 27.06 -5.23 5.71
CA ASN A 437 28.26 -4.69 5.11
C ASN A 437 29.07 -5.65 4.21
N HIS A 438 28.61 -6.87 3.99
CA HIS A 438 29.11 -7.72 2.91
C HIS A 438 28.53 -7.29 1.57
N THR A 439 29.29 -7.47 0.51
CA THR A 439 28.84 -7.17 -0.84
C THR A 439 28.57 -8.47 -1.58
N TYR A 440 27.42 -8.54 -2.21
CA TYR A 440 26.93 -9.67 -2.95
C TYR A 440 26.98 -9.36 -4.43
N LEU A 441 27.44 -10.32 -5.22
CA LEU A 441 27.36 -10.30 -6.67
C LEU A 441 26.21 -11.18 -7.12
N MET A 442 25.37 -10.67 -8.02
CA MET A 442 24.21 -11.36 -8.53
C MET A 442 24.17 -11.23 -10.05
N ARG A 443 23.88 -12.33 -10.74
CA ARG A 443 23.41 -12.28 -12.13
C ARG A 443 21.92 -12.54 -12.13
N LEU A 444 21.16 -11.61 -12.69
CA LEU A 444 19.70 -11.64 -12.69
C LEU A 444 19.19 -11.70 -14.12
N VAL A 445 18.41 -12.74 -14.42
CA VAL A 445 17.78 -12.95 -15.72
C VAL A 445 16.27 -12.85 -15.54
N GLN A 446 15.64 -11.93 -16.26
CA GLN A 446 14.21 -11.64 -16.13
C GLN A 446 13.49 -11.71 -17.47
N PHE A 447 12.25 -12.18 -17.45
CA PHE A 447 11.40 -12.33 -18.64
C PHE A 447 9.98 -11.85 -18.36
N GLN A 448 9.41 -11.09 -19.28
CA GLN A 448 7.98 -10.80 -19.31
C GLN A 448 7.28 -11.70 -20.31
N VAL A 449 6.91 -12.90 -19.86
CA VAL A 449 6.24 -13.89 -20.71
C VAL A 449 4.81 -13.45 -21.03
N PRO A 450 4.39 -13.47 -22.32
CA PRO A 450 3.03 -13.13 -22.71
C PRO A 450 1.96 -13.98 -22.02
N GLU A 451 0.83 -13.38 -21.68
CA GLU A 451 -0.30 -14.07 -21.04
C GLU A 451 -0.82 -15.25 -21.86
N VAL A 452 -0.74 -15.17 -23.19
CA VAL A 452 -1.16 -16.24 -24.11
C VAL A 452 -0.31 -17.50 -23.90
N VAL A 453 0.99 -17.35 -23.64
CA VAL A 453 1.88 -18.49 -23.33
C VAL A 453 1.65 -18.97 -21.90
N LEU A 454 1.53 -18.05 -20.93
CA LEU A 454 1.29 -18.40 -19.52
C LEU A 454 0.01 -19.24 -19.33
N ASN A 455 -1.06 -18.90 -20.07
CA ASN A 455 -2.37 -19.53 -19.95
C ASN A 455 -2.66 -20.58 -21.03
N ARG A 456 -1.73 -20.85 -21.96
CA ARG A 456 -1.98 -21.63 -23.19
C ARG A 456 -3.22 -21.13 -23.94
N GLY A 457 -3.34 -19.81 -24.06
CA GLY A 457 -4.44 -19.16 -24.76
C GLY A 457 -4.55 -19.61 -26.22
N THR A 458 -5.74 -19.46 -26.77
CA THR A 458 -5.99 -19.69 -28.19
C THR A 458 -5.75 -18.41 -28.96
N VAL A 459 -4.94 -18.48 -30.03
CA VAL A 459 -4.74 -17.38 -30.97
C VAL A 459 -5.70 -17.58 -32.14
N ASN A 460 -6.63 -16.63 -32.30
CA ASN A 460 -7.64 -16.67 -33.34
C ASN A 460 -7.03 -16.31 -34.71
N ARG A 461 -7.70 -16.69 -35.81
CA ARG A 461 -7.23 -16.46 -37.19
C ARG A 461 -6.87 -15.00 -37.50
N GLU A 462 -7.58 -14.04 -36.93
CA GLU A 462 -7.29 -12.60 -37.09
C GLU A 462 -6.00 -12.19 -36.37
N GLN A 463 -5.75 -12.75 -35.19
CA GLN A 463 -4.58 -12.48 -34.35
C GLN A 463 -3.30 -13.14 -34.89
N ARG A 464 -3.42 -14.22 -35.67
CA ARG A 464 -2.26 -14.90 -36.29
C ARG A 464 -1.36 -13.98 -37.12
N ARG A 465 -1.91 -12.90 -37.70
CA ARG A 465 -1.12 -11.91 -38.46
C ARG A 465 -0.17 -11.09 -37.60
N TYR A 466 -0.43 -11.06 -36.29
CA TYR A 466 0.36 -10.35 -35.29
C TYR A 466 1.02 -11.33 -34.32
N LEU A 467 1.18 -12.60 -34.70
CA LEU A 467 1.70 -13.64 -33.81
C LEU A 467 3.07 -13.27 -33.24
N ASP A 468 3.96 -12.73 -34.09
CA ASP A 468 5.31 -12.30 -33.67
C ASP A 468 5.26 -11.21 -32.59
N GLN A 469 4.29 -10.28 -32.69
CA GLN A 469 4.08 -9.23 -31.67
C GLN A 469 3.43 -9.79 -30.40
N ILE A 470 2.54 -10.78 -30.53
CA ILE A 470 1.88 -11.44 -29.40
C ILE A 470 2.89 -12.30 -28.61
N LEU A 471 3.87 -12.87 -29.30
CA LEU A 471 4.91 -13.71 -28.71
C LEU A 471 6.18 -12.94 -28.32
N GLU A 472 6.24 -11.63 -28.62
CA GLU A 472 7.33 -10.77 -28.17
C GLU A 472 7.48 -10.88 -26.65
N THR A 473 8.68 -11.25 -26.21
CA THR A 473 8.98 -11.51 -24.81
C THR A 473 10.12 -10.61 -24.38
N PRO A 474 9.82 -9.40 -23.88
CA PRO A 474 10.83 -8.55 -23.30
C PRO A 474 11.60 -9.27 -22.20
N SER A 475 12.92 -9.08 -22.15
CA SER A 475 13.80 -9.77 -21.22
C SER A 475 15.02 -8.92 -20.89
N SER A 476 15.73 -9.28 -19.81
CA SER A 476 16.98 -8.63 -19.42
C SER A 476 17.91 -9.63 -18.74
N ASP A 477 19.21 -9.46 -18.97
CA ASP A 477 20.28 -10.16 -18.25
C ASP A 477 21.27 -9.13 -17.69
N ALA A 478 21.25 -8.96 -16.37
CA ALA A 478 22.02 -7.93 -15.67
C ALA A 478 22.96 -8.53 -14.62
N LEU A 479 24.20 -8.02 -14.61
CA LEU A 479 25.15 -8.23 -13.51
C LEU A 479 24.99 -7.09 -12.50
N VAL A 480 24.56 -7.43 -11.29
CA VAL A 480 24.26 -6.47 -10.23
C VAL A 480 25.09 -6.81 -9.00
N ALA A 481 25.66 -5.79 -8.37
CA ALA A 481 26.23 -5.92 -7.03
C ALA A 481 25.36 -5.18 -6.02
N PHE A 482 25.21 -5.73 -4.82
CA PHE A 482 24.45 -5.08 -3.76
C PHE A 482 25.06 -5.33 -2.38
N ARG A 483 24.77 -4.43 -1.44
CA ARG A 483 25.32 -4.45 -0.09
C ARG A 483 24.25 -4.01 0.92
N PRO A 484 23.86 -4.85 1.90
CA PRO A 484 23.09 -4.38 3.06
C PRO A 484 23.92 -3.42 3.90
N VAL A 485 23.38 -2.22 4.11
CA VAL A 485 24.03 -1.16 4.89
C VAL A 485 23.38 -0.96 6.25
N ASN A 486 22.10 -1.28 6.37
CA ASN A 486 21.36 -1.15 7.63
C ASN A 486 20.38 -2.31 7.83
N ARG A 487 20.17 -2.70 9.08
CA ARG A 487 19.15 -3.68 9.49
C ARG A 487 18.15 -2.99 10.41
N ARG A 488 16.88 -3.05 10.05
CA ARG A 488 15.79 -2.45 10.83
C ARG A 488 15.25 -3.42 11.90
N PRO A 489 14.55 -2.91 12.94
CA PRO A 489 13.98 -3.72 14.02
C PRO A 489 12.96 -4.77 13.54
N ASP A 490 12.31 -4.54 12.41
CA ASP A 490 11.36 -5.47 11.78
C ASP A 490 12.06 -6.63 11.02
N GLY A 491 13.39 -6.65 11.01
CA GLY A 491 14.18 -7.66 10.30
C GLY A 491 14.38 -7.38 8.82
N SER A 492 13.86 -6.27 8.29
CA SER A 492 14.14 -5.82 6.92
C SER A 492 15.54 -5.20 6.82
N TYR A 493 16.07 -5.18 5.60
CA TYR A 493 17.38 -4.59 5.31
C TYR A 493 17.25 -3.45 4.31
N THR A 494 17.99 -2.38 4.57
CA THR A 494 18.26 -1.34 3.57
C THR A 494 19.51 -1.77 2.80
N VAL A 495 19.40 -1.87 1.48
CA VAL A 495 20.49 -2.31 0.60
C VAL A 495 20.79 -1.24 -0.44
N LEU A 496 22.08 -1.01 -0.67
CA LEU A 496 22.57 -0.27 -1.83
C LEU A 496 22.87 -1.26 -2.94
N TRP A 497 22.59 -0.88 -4.19
CA TRP A 497 22.86 -1.73 -5.35
C TRP A 497 23.44 -0.92 -6.50
N ARG A 498 24.18 -1.61 -7.37
CA ARG A 498 24.79 -1.06 -8.58
C ARG A 498 24.75 -2.09 -9.70
N VAL A 499 24.30 -1.69 -10.89
CA VAL A 499 24.44 -2.52 -12.10
C VAL A 499 25.86 -2.36 -12.63
N LEU A 500 26.59 -3.47 -12.69
CA LEU A 500 27.97 -3.52 -13.17
C LEU A 500 28.03 -3.76 -14.68
N ASN A 501 27.13 -4.58 -15.22
CA ASN A 501 27.08 -4.88 -16.64
C ASN A 501 25.66 -5.27 -17.08
N GLN A 502 25.36 -5.07 -18.36
CA GLN A 502 24.17 -5.57 -19.03
C GLN A 502 24.60 -6.45 -20.20
N PHE A 503 24.05 -7.65 -20.29
CA PHE A 503 24.31 -8.58 -21.37
C PHE A 503 23.21 -8.48 -22.43
N PRO A 504 23.41 -9.04 -23.64
CA PRO A 504 22.36 -9.08 -24.65
C PRO A 504 21.09 -9.76 -24.09
N ASP A 505 19.93 -9.17 -24.39
CA ASP A 505 18.66 -9.64 -23.87
C ASP A 505 18.33 -11.05 -24.37
N PRO A 506 18.09 -12.02 -23.47
CA PRO A 506 17.88 -13.42 -23.84
C PRO A 506 16.55 -13.60 -24.56
N GLN A 507 16.56 -14.32 -25.69
CA GLN A 507 15.36 -14.57 -26.49
C GLN A 507 14.83 -15.99 -26.27
N ILE A 508 13.52 -16.17 -26.37
CA ILE A 508 12.87 -17.49 -26.36
C ILE A 508 12.33 -17.76 -27.76
N GLU A 509 12.98 -18.67 -28.49
CA GLU A 509 12.73 -18.87 -29.92
C GLU A 509 11.53 -19.77 -30.21
N ASP A 510 11.11 -20.61 -29.25
CA ASP A 510 10.14 -21.68 -29.49
C ASP A 510 8.77 -21.49 -28.84
N LEU A 511 8.43 -20.25 -28.48
CA LEU A 511 7.17 -19.90 -27.82
C LEU A 511 5.92 -20.28 -28.62
N GLU A 512 6.00 -20.30 -29.95
CA GLU A 512 4.92 -20.71 -30.84
C GLU A 512 4.43 -22.14 -30.56
N LYS A 513 5.29 -23.03 -30.06
CA LYS A 513 4.94 -24.43 -29.72
C LYS A 513 4.00 -24.53 -28.52
N TYR A 514 3.83 -23.43 -27.77
CA TYR A 514 3.11 -23.40 -26.49
C TYR A 514 1.77 -22.66 -26.55
N VAL A 515 1.39 -22.16 -27.73
CA VAL A 515 0.09 -21.52 -27.98
C VAL A 515 -0.80 -22.37 -28.90
N ASN A 516 -2.12 -22.30 -28.71
CA ASN A 516 -3.06 -23.05 -29.52
C ASN A 516 -3.53 -22.19 -30.71
N LEU A 517 -3.20 -22.57 -31.93
CA LEU A 517 -3.65 -21.85 -33.13
C LEU A 517 -5.01 -22.41 -33.62
N GLN A 518 -6.06 -21.58 -33.62
CA GLN A 518 -7.41 -21.94 -34.13
C GLN A 518 -7.61 -21.57 -35.59
#